data_AF-A0A0C2CXH6-F1
#
_entry.id   AF-A0A0C2CXH6-F1
#
_cell.length_a   1.000
_cell.length_b   1.000
_cell.length_c   1.000
_cell.angle_alpha   90.00
_cell.angle_beta   90.00
_cell.angle_gamma   90.00
#
_symmetry.space_group_name_H-M   'P 1'
#
loop_
_entity.id
_entity.type
_entity.pdbx_description
1 polymer ?
#
loop_
_entity_poly.entity_id
_entity_poly.type
_entity_poly.pdbx_seq_one_letter_code
_entity_poly.pdbx_strand_id
1 'polypeptide(L)'
;MLETKRKPIRMLGIDYPTLSSLIAYAYGGSLTITTDNAQTIMATANYLELLDVPEKCGVFICEHVLDVDNALVLRAQFSSLGCRSAVVKVERFIERNFVPISSTEKFLELSVVDVIKLLSKDQLHVSSEEEVFSAALRWIEHSPERIEVLER
;
A
#
# COMPACT_ATOMS: atom_id res chain seq x y z
N MET A 1 -2.60 -3.92 33.90
CA MET A 1 -2.82 -2.74 33.04
C MET A 1 -3.95 -1.89 33.61
N LEU A 2 -3.90 -0.56 33.49
CA LEU A 2 -4.97 0.34 33.97
C LEU A 2 -6.32 0.10 33.26
N GLU A 3 -6.30 -0.46 32.05
CA GLU A 3 -7.51 -0.86 31.32
C GLU A 3 -8.26 -2.04 31.92
N THR A 4 -7.56 -2.99 32.57
CA THR A 4 -8.16 -4.20 33.15
C THR A 4 -9.26 -3.89 34.17
N LYS A 5 -9.23 -2.70 34.78
CA LYS A 5 -10.20 -2.26 35.80
C LYS A 5 -11.21 -1.23 35.28
N ARG A 6 -11.10 -0.76 34.04
CA ARG A 6 -11.96 0.29 33.47
C ARG A 6 -13.09 -0.34 32.65
N LYS A 7 -14.32 -0.14 33.12
CA LYS A 7 -15.55 -0.34 32.35
C LYS A 7 -16.25 1.01 32.26
N PRO A 8 -16.47 1.61 31.07
CA PRO A 8 -16.19 1.11 29.70
C PRO A 8 -14.77 1.40 29.19
N ILE A 9 -14.32 0.63 28.18
CA ILE A 9 -13.12 0.91 27.38
C ILE A 9 -13.52 1.85 26.23
N ARG A 10 -12.77 2.92 26.02
CA ARG A 10 -12.98 3.86 24.91
C ARG A 10 -11.96 3.59 23.83
N MET A 11 -12.42 3.12 22.68
CA MET A 11 -11.61 3.01 21.47
C MET A 11 -11.80 4.28 20.64
N LEU A 12 -10.71 4.99 20.35
CA LEU A 12 -10.72 6.22 19.56
C LEU A 12 -10.23 5.92 18.15
N GLY A 13 -10.80 6.59 17.15
CA GLY A 13 -10.37 6.44 15.74
C GLY A 13 -10.90 5.21 15.03
N ILE A 14 -11.86 4.49 15.61
CA ILE A 14 -12.52 3.33 14.99
C ILE A 14 -14.01 3.67 14.83
N ASP A 15 -14.55 3.42 13.64
CA ASP A 15 -15.96 3.56 13.37
C ASP A 15 -16.76 2.39 13.97
N TYR A 16 -17.90 2.73 14.57
CA TYR A 16 -18.80 1.74 15.17
C TYR A 16 -19.22 0.59 14.21
N PRO A 17 -19.61 0.84 12.94
CA PRO A 17 -20.07 -0.25 12.08
C PRO A 17 -18.97 -1.25 11.73
N THR A 18 -17.74 -0.80 11.48
CA THR A 18 -16.59 -1.70 11.25
C THR A 18 -16.26 -2.50 12.50
N LEU A 19 -16.21 -1.85 13.67
CA LEU A 19 -15.94 -2.54 14.93
C LEU A 19 -16.99 -3.62 15.22
N SER A 20 -18.27 -3.29 15.05
CA SER A 20 -19.38 -4.23 15.25
C SER A 20 -19.26 -5.44 14.30
N SER A 21 -18.92 -5.19 13.04
CA SER A 21 -18.74 -6.25 12.04
C SER A 21 -17.54 -7.16 12.34
N LEU A 22 -16.43 -6.60 12.81
CA LEU A 22 -15.25 -7.36 13.21
C LEU A 22 -15.47 -8.18 14.48
N ILE A 23 -16.22 -7.65 15.45
CA ILE A 23 -16.64 -8.41 16.63
C ILE A 23 -17.55 -9.56 16.20
N ALA A 24 -18.55 -9.31 15.36
CA ALA A 24 -19.43 -10.37 14.85
C ALA A 24 -18.61 -11.48 14.14
N TYR A 25 -17.61 -11.10 13.34
CA TYR A 25 -16.68 -12.04 12.70
C TYR A 25 -15.88 -12.85 13.73
N ALA A 26 -15.36 -12.23 14.80
CA ALA A 26 -14.61 -12.92 15.85
C ALA A 26 -15.46 -13.98 16.58
N TYR A 27 -16.78 -13.79 16.67
CA TYR A 27 -17.73 -14.75 17.23
C TYR A 27 -18.27 -15.77 16.20
N GLY A 28 -17.66 -15.86 15.00
CA GLY A 28 -18.01 -16.84 13.97
C GLY A 28 -19.04 -16.35 12.94
N GLY A 29 -19.35 -15.05 12.92
CA GLY A 29 -20.17 -14.44 11.87
C GLY A 29 -19.43 -14.24 10.54
N SER A 30 -20.14 -13.76 9.53
CA SER A 30 -19.58 -13.38 8.23
C SER A 30 -19.19 -11.91 8.18
N LEU A 31 -18.08 -11.60 7.50
CA LEU A 31 -17.63 -10.23 7.24
C LEU A 31 -17.83 -9.88 5.77
N THR A 32 -18.58 -8.82 5.49
CA THR A 32 -18.82 -8.33 4.12
C THR A 32 -17.82 -7.23 3.78
N ILE A 33 -16.93 -7.51 2.83
CA ILE A 33 -15.94 -6.55 2.33
C ILE A 33 -16.48 -5.90 1.06
N THR A 34 -16.46 -4.56 1.03
CA THR A 34 -16.83 -3.71 -0.11
C THR A 34 -15.67 -2.76 -0.40
N THR A 35 -15.66 -2.14 -1.58
CA THR A 35 -14.61 -1.18 -1.96
C THR A 35 -14.51 0.00 -0.99
N ASP A 36 -15.64 0.45 -0.44
CA ASP A 36 -15.70 1.60 0.47
C ASP A 36 -15.24 1.26 1.90
N ASN A 37 -15.46 0.01 2.34
CA ASN A 37 -15.16 -0.39 3.72
C ASN A 37 -13.83 -1.15 3.86
N ALA A 38 -13.26 -1.66 2.76
CA ALA A 38 -12.12 -2.58 2.81
C ALA A 38 -10.91 -1.99 3.53
N GLN A 39 -10.58 -0.71 3.29
CA GLN A 39 -9.44 -0.06 3.95
C GLN A 39 -9.69 0.15 5.45
N THR A 40 -10.90 0.57 5.82
CA THR A 40 -11.27 0.79 7.22
C THR A 40 -11.30 -0.52 8.02
N ILE A 41 -11.88 -1.58 7.42
CA ILE A 41 -11.86 -2.93 7.96
C ILE A 41 -10.43 -3.41 8.12
N MET A 42 -9.58 -3.26 7.10
CA MET A 42 -8.19 -3.68 7.11
C MET A 42 -7.41 -3.01 8.25
N ALA A 43 -7.51 -1.68 8.40
CA ALA A 43 -6.82 -0.93 9.44
C ALA A 43 -7.32 -1.31 10.85
N THR A 44 -8.64 -1.42 11.02
CA THR A 44 -9.24 -1.78 12.32
C THR A 44 -8.92 -3.22 12.71
N ALA A 45 -8.96 -4.14 11.74
CA ALA A 45 -8.61 -5.54 11.99
C ALA A 45 -7.13 -5.68 12.36
N ASN A 46 -6.24 -4.91 11.74
CA ASN A 46 -4.83 -4.85 12.14
C ASN A 46 -4.67 -4.31 13.57
N TYR A 47 -5.41 -3.26 13.94
CA TYR A 47 -5.42 -2.73 15.32
C TYR A 47 -5.91 -3.75 16.35
N LEU A 48 -6.91 -4.58 15.98
CA LEU A 48 -7.46 -5.65 16.82
C LEU A 48 -6.65 -6.96 16.73
N GLU A 49 -5.54 -6.97 16.01
CA GLU A 49 -4.67 -8.15 15.78
C GLU A 49 -5.40 -9.36 15.15
N LEU A 50 -6.45 -9.11 14.36
CA LEU A 50 -7.16 -10.11 13.57
C LEU A 50 -6.41 -10.38 12.25
N LEU A 51 -5.19 -10.91 12.34
CA LEU A 51 -4.21 -10.95 11.24
C LEU A 51 -4.69 -11.60 9.92
N ASP A 52 -5.68 -12.49 9.98
CA ASP A 52 -6.26 -13.12 8.78
C ASP A 52 -7.10 -12.15 7.94
N VAL A 53 -7.67 -11.11 8.56
CA VAL A 53 -8.60 -10.18 7.90
C VAL A 53 -7.86 -9.15 7.04
N PRO A 54 -6.78 -8.49 7.49
CA PRO A 54 -6.02 -7.57 6.66
C PRO A 54 -5.50 -8.21 5.37
N GLU A 55 -5.07 -9.47 5.41
CA GLU A 55 -4.59 -10.20 4.23
C GLU A 55 -5.73 -10.36 3.20
N LYS A 56 -6.94 -10.75 3.65
CA LYS A 56 -8.12 -10.89 2.80
C LYS A 56 -8.58 -9.56 2.22
N CYS A 57 -8.60 -8.50 3.04
CA CYS A 57 -8.93 -7.16 2.59
C CYS A 57 -7.91 -6.65 1.56
N GLY A 58 -6.62 -6.85 1.81
CA GLY A 58 -5.55 -6.45 0.89
C GLY A 58 -5.67 -7.14 -0.47
N VAL A 59 -5.96 -8.45 -0.47
CA VAL A 59 -6.24 -9.20 -1.71
C VAL A 59 -7.45 -8.65 -2.45
N PHE A 60 -8.55 -8.37 -1.75
CA PHE A 60 -9.76 -7.79 -2.33
C PHE A 60 -9.49 -6.40 -2.94
N ILE A 61 -8.75 -5.54 -2.23
CA ILE A 61 -8.36 -4.22 -2.73
C ILE A 61 -7.50 -4.36 -3.99
N CYS A 62 -6.60 -5.34 -4.04
CA CYS A 62 -5.80 -5.61 -5.25
C CYS A 62 -6.65 -5.99 -6.46
N GLU A 63 -7.80 -6.64 -6.26
CA GLU A 63 -8.66 -7.15 -7.34
C GLU A 63 -9.64 -6.11 -7.86
N HIS A 64 -10.03 -5.14 -7.03
CA HIS A 64 -11.08 -4.17 -7.36
C HIS A 64 -10.63 -2.72 -7.50
N VAL A 65 -9.52 -2.35 -6.87
CA VAL A 65 -9.10 -0.94 -6.77
C VAL A 65 -7.72 -0.71 -7.37
N LEU A 66 -6.89 -1.74 -7.55
CA LEU A 66 -5.52 -1.60 -8.04
C LEU A 66 -5.46 -0.96 -9.42
N ASP A 67 -4.73 0.15 -9.51
CA ASP A 67 -4.54 0.95 -10.71
C ASP A 67 -3.12 1.56 -10.74
N VAL A 68 -2.70 2.07 -11.89
CA VAL A 68 -1.38 2.67 -12.13
C VAL A 68 -1.10 3.80 -11.12
N ASP A 69 -2.07 4.68 -10.88
CA ASP A 69 -1.90 5.84 -10.00
C ASP A 69 -1.82 5.48 -8.52
N ASN A 70 -2.44 4.37 -8.11
CA ASN A 70 -2.54 3.99 -6.70
C ASN A 70 -1.61 2.84 -6.29
N ALA A 71 -0.98 2.15 -7.24
CA ALA A 71 -0.17 0.97 -6.97
C ALA A 71 0.96 1.23 -5.96
N LEU A 72 1.67 2.36 -6.09
CA LEU A 72 2.75 2.72 -5.18
C LEU A 72 2.24 2.99 -3.75
N VAL A 73 1.10 3.65 -3.62
CA VAL A 73 0.46 3.93 -2.33
C VAL A 73 -0.02 2.65 -1.66
N LEU A 74 -0.70 1.77 -2.43
CA LEU A 74 -1.17 0.48 -1.94
C LEU A 74 -0.01 -0.43 -1.52
N ARG A 75 1.10 -0.43 -2.27
CA ARG A 75 2.32 -1.17 -1.90
C ARG A 75 2.84 -0.73 -0.53
N ALA A 76 2.96 0.58 -0.30
CA ALA A 76 3.43 1.12 0.97
C ALA A 76 2.47 0.77 2.11
N GLN A 77 1.16 0.88 1.89
CA GLN A 77 0.12 0.53 2.86
C GLN A 77 0.14 -0.97 3.22
N PHE A 78 0.21 -1.86 2.24
CA PHE A 78 0.26 -3.29 2.51
C PHE A 78 1.57 -3.71 3.18
N SER A 79 2.69 -3.05 2.84
CA SER A 79 3.96 -3.30 3.50
C SER A 79 3.95 -2.85 4.97
N SER A 80 3.28 -1.74 5.31
CA SER A 80 3.21 -1.27 6.70
C SER A 80 2.27 -2.13 7.56
N LEU A 81 1.23 -2.69 6.96
CA LEU A 81 0.28 -3.61 7.60
C LEU A 81 0.76 -5.06 7.62
N GLY A 82 1.90 -5.38 7.00
CA GLY A 82 2.44 -6.74 6.94
C GLY A 82 1.65 -7.70 6.04
N CYS A 83 0.81 -7.19 5.14
CA CYS A 83 -0.04 -7.99 4.25
C CYS A 83 0.76 -8.60 3.09
N ARG A 84 1.51 -9.67 3.34
CA ARG A 84 2.52 -10.21 2.41
C ARG A 84 1.94 -10.63 1.05
N SER A 85 0.81 -11.34 1.02
CA SER A 85 0.21 -11.76 -0.25
C SER A 85 -0.27 -10.57 -1.07
N ALA A 86 -0.78 -9.52 -0.43
CA ALA A 86 -1.22 -8.31 -1.10
C ALA A 86 -0.02 -7.54 -1.66
N VAL A 87 1.08 -7.41 -0.88
CA VAL A 87 2.33 -6.80 -1.36
C VAL A 87 2.84 -7.52 -2.61
N VAL A 88 2.91 -8.85 -2.61
CA VAL A 88 3.38 -9.60 -3.79
C VAL A 88 2.50 -9.36 -5.01
N LYS A 89 1.17 -9.28 -4.85
CA LYS A 89 0.25 -8.97 -5.94
C LYS A 89 0.49 -7.56 -6.51
N VAL A 90 0.63 -6.56 -5.65
CA VAL A 90 0.89 -5.18 -6.07
C VAL A 90 2.27 -5.04 -6.69
N GLU A 91 3.31 -5.67 -6.13
CA GLU A 91 4.65 -5.59 -6.71
C GLU A 91 4.71 -6.18 -8.12
N ARG A 92 4.04 -7.31 -8.38
CA ARG A 92 3.93 -7.86 -9.73
C ARG A 92 3.18 -6.94 -10.68
N PHE A 93 2.17 -6.23 -10.19
CA PHE A 93 1.46 -5.24 -10.99
C PHE A 93 2.36 -4.04 -11.33
N ILE A 94 3.15 -3.56 -10.36
CA ILE A 94 4.11 -2.48 -10.55
C ILE A 94 5.17 -2.88 -11.57
N GLU A 95 5.74 -4.08 -11.45
CA GLU A 95 6.75 -4.60 -12.38
C GLU A 95 6.23 -4.67 -13.81
N ARG A 96 4.98 -5.14 -14.00
CA ARG A 96 4.34 -5.24 -15.32
C ARG A 96 3.97 -3.90 -15.94
N ASN A 97 3.64 -2.91 -15.11
CA ASN A 97 3.17 -1.60 -15.54
C ASN A 97 4.18 -0.50 -15.16
N PHE A 98 5.47 -0.82 -15.12
CA PHE A 98 6.48 0.11 -14.66
C PHE A 98 6.53 1.39 -15.50
N VAL A 99 6.46 1.27 -16.84
CA VAL A 99 6.50 2.41 -17.76
C VAL A 99 5.39 3.43 -17.48
N PRO A 100 4.09 3.06 -17.43
CA PRO A 100 3.06 4.03 -17.08
C PRO A 100 3.19 4.52 -15.63
N ILE A 101 3.57 3.66 -14.67
CA ILE A 101 3.74 4.06 -13.26
C ILE A 101 4.86 5.09 -13.10
N SER A 102 5.96 4.96 -13.84
CA SER A 102 7.08 5.90 -13.80
C SER A 102 6.72 7.33 -14.24
N SER A 103 5.58 7.48 -14.92
CA SER A 103 5.05 8.77 -15.35
C SER A 103 4.09 9.40 -14.35
N THR A 104 3.71 8.68 -13.29
CA THR A 104 2.75 9.16 -12.29
C THR A 104 3.41 10.12 -11.31
N GLU A 105 2.63 11.08 -10.79
CA GLU A 105 3.11 11.99 -9.72
C GLU A 105 3.60 11.22 -8.49
N LYS A 106 2.94 10.11 -8.15
CA LYS A 106 3.31 9.27 -7.01
C LYS A 106 4.69 8.65 -7.16
N PHE A 107 5.14 8.36 -8.38
CA PHE A 107 6.51 7.92 -8.62
C PHE A 107 7.50 9.06 -8.42
N LEU A 108 7.19 10.26 -8.92
CA LEU A 108 8.05 11.45 -8.81
C LEU A 108 8.25 11.92 -7.35
N GLU A 109 7.25 11.70 -6.51
CA GLU A 109 7.25 11.96 -5.06
C GLU A 109 8.04 10.92 -4.24
N LEU A 110 8.48 9.79 -4.83
CA LEU A 110 9.20 8.75 -4.09
C LEU A 110 10.55 9.27 -3.54
N SER A 111 10.96 8.69 -2.40
CA SER A 111 12.27 8.93 -1.83
C SER A 111 13.38 8.34 -2.71
N VAL A 112 14.60 8.88 -2.61
CA VAL A 112 15.79 8.37 -3.31
C VAL A 112 15.96 6.86 -3.06
N VAL A 113 15.77 6.42 -1.82
CA VAL A 113 15.93 5.02 -1.41
C VAL A 113 14.90 4.12 -2.10
N ASP A 114 13.64 4.57 -2.16
CA ASP A 114 12.56 3.79 -2.76
C ASP A 114 12.70 3.71 -4.27
N VAL A 115 13.13 4.79 -4.93
CA VAL A 115 13.40 4.80 -6.37
C VAL A 115 14.56 3.89 -6.70
N ILE A 116 15.69 3.99 -6.00
CA ILE A 116 16.83 3.08 -6.20
C ILE A 116 16.37 1.63 -6.05
N LYS A 117 15.61 1.32 -4.99
CA LYS A 117 15.09 -0.03 -4.75
C LYS A 117 14.16 -0.52 -5.87
N LEU A 118 13.37 0.38 -6.47
CA LEU A 118 12.46 0.04 -7.56
C LEU A 118 13.20 -0.15 -8.88
N LEU A 119 14.12 0.76 -9.23
CA LEU A 119 14.91 0.71 -10.45
C LEU A 119 15.94 -0.43 -10.44
N SER A 120 16.39 -0.89 -9.28
CA SER A 120 17.33 -2.02 -9.14
C SER A 120 16.67 -3.39 -9.34
N LYS A 121 15.38 -3.46 -9.72
CA LYS A 121 14.67 -4.73 -9.92
C LYS A 121 14.88 -5.26 -11.34
N ASP A 122 15.44 -6.46 -11.47
CA ASP A 122 15.61 -7.14 -12.77
C ASP A 122 14.29 -7.62 -13.41
N GLN A 123 13.19 -7.62 -12.66
CA GLN A 123 11.88 -8.13 -13.10
C GLN A 123 10.98 -7.05 -13.72
N LEU A 124 11.48 -5.82 -13.90
CA LEU A 124 10.71 -4.75 -14.54
C LEU A 124 10.39 -5.12 -15.99
N HIS A 125 9.12 -4.99 -16.37
CA HIS A 125 8.67 -5.25 -17.73
C HIS A 125 8.88 -4.01 -18.59
N VAL A 126 10.12 -3.85 -19.06
CA VAL A 126 10.55 -2.75 -19.93
C VAL A 126 11.02 -3.29 -21.28
N SER A 127 10.88 -2.48 -22.33
CA SER A 127 11.34 -2.83 -23.67
C SER A 127 12.87 -2.72 -23.78
N SER A 128 13.46 -1.83 -22.98
CA SER A 128 14.90 -1.57 -22.92
C SER A 128 15.26 -0.87 -21.60
N GLU A 129 16.54 -0.94 -21.21
CA GLU A 129 17.09 -0.18 -20.07
C GLU A 129 17.01 1.34 -20.27
N GLU A 130 16.81 1.79 -21.52
CA GLU A 130 16.59 3.20 -21.82
C GLU A 130 15.29 3.72 -21.18
N GLU A 131 14.26 2.89 -21.03
CA GLU A 131 13.01 3.26 -20.35
C GLU A 131 13.24 3.46 -18.84
N VAL A 132 14.07 2.63 -18.23
CA VAL A 132 14.47 2.71 -16.82
C VAL A 132 15.32 3.97 -16.58
N PHE A 133 16.29 4.21 -17.46
CA PHE A 133 17.09 5.44 -17.44
C PHE A 133 16.23 6.69 -17.61
N SER A 134 15.29 6.67 -18.57
CA SER A 134 14.38 7.79 -18.82
C SER A 134 13.43 8.04 -17.65
N ALA A 135 13.01 6.99 -16.94
CA ALA A 135 12.25 7.12 -15.70
C ALA A 135 13.07 7.78 -14.58
N ALA A 136 14.33 7.37 -14.42
CA ALA A 136 15.23 7.98 -13.44
C ALA A 136 15.46 9.47 -13.75
N LEU A 137 15.71 9.80 -15.01
CA LEU A 137 15.93 11.19 -15.43
C LEU A 137 14.71 12.06 -15.12
N ARG A 138 13.50 11.60 -15.46
CA ARG A 138 12.26 12.33 -15.13
C ARG A 138 12.08 12.54 -13.63
N TRP A 139 12.42 11.56 -12.81
CA TRP A 139 12.35 11.68 -11.35
C TRP A 139 13.37 12.70 -10.80
N ILE A 140 14.54 12.79 -11.41
CA ILE A 140 15.57 13.78 -11.06
C ILE A 140 15.12 15.18 -11.47
N GLU A 141 14.68 15.34 -12.73
CA GLU A 141 14.22 16.62 -13.30
C GLU A 141 13.02 17.21 -12.56
N HIS A 142 12.21 16.36 -11.90
CA HIS A 142 11.04 16.81 -11.14
C HIS A 142 11.39 17.66 -9.91
N SER A 143 12.60 17.53 -9.34
CA SER A 143 12.98 18.31 -8.15
C SER A 143 14.29 19.05 -8.38
N PRO A 144 14.31 20.40 -8.32
CA PRO A 144 15.51 21.19 -8.58
C PRO A 144 16.66 20.85 -7.61
N GLU A 145 16.33 20.48 -6.37
CA GLU A 145 17.31 20.02 -5.37
C GLU A 145 18.07 18.75 -5.80
N ARG A 146 17.44 17.87 -6.61
CA ARG A 146 18.06 16.63 -7.11
C ARG A 146 19.00 16.91 -8.28
N ILE A 147 18.73 17.96 -9.06
CA ILE A 147 19.56 18.39 -10.19
C ILE A 147 20.87 18.98 -9.68
N GLU A 148 20.83 19.81 -8.62
CA GLU A 148 22.05 20.39 -8.02
C GLU A 148 23.05 19.35 -7.48
N VAL A 149 22.57 18.15 -7.12
CA VAL A 149 23.41 17.04 -6.65
C VAL A 149 24.18 16.38 -7.79
N LEU A 150 23.68 16.45 -9.04
CA LEU A 150 24.35 15.88 -10.22
C LEU A 150 25.37 16.84 -10.85
N GLU A 151 25.23 18.15 -10.65
CA GLU A 151 26.14 19.17 -11.19
C GLU A 151 27.38 19.41 -10.31
N ARG A 152 27.52 18.72 -9.17
CA ARG A 152 28.70 18.73 -8.30
C ARG A 152 29.55 17.47 -8.44
#